data_AF-S6UKA7-F1
#
_entry.id   AF-S6UKA7-F1
#
_cell.length_a   1.000
_cell.length_b   1.000
_cell.length_c   1.000
_cell.angle_alpha   90.00
_cell.angle_beta   90.00
_cell.angle_gamma   90.00
#
_symmetry.space_group_name_H-M   'P 1'
#
loop_
_entity.id
_entity.type
_entity.pdbx_description
1 polymer ?
#
loop_
_entity_poly.entity_id
_entity_poly.type
_entity_poly.pdbx_seq_one_letter_code
_entity_poly.pdbx_strand_id
1 'polypeptide(L)'
;MAISVFDMFKIGIGPSSSHTVGPMRAGALFVTELRNQNRLHSVERIEVRLYGSLSATGIGHGSDRATVMGLMGEWPDQIDPSLVNQRIDALRADNQLMLAGEQAITFVWERDMCLLDESLPYHPNGMTLCAYGKTGEVHEQTYYSVGGGFVIDAEQAASGVLDNDTTVLPYDFFSGAQLLKLCKTHGMSISELMMANEKVWRSEAEIREKIMVIWAAMRACVDKGLLETGILPGGLNVRRRAYRLHQNLQNLDNPNVIGSTLSAMEWVNLFALAVNEENAAGGRMVTAPTNG
;
A
#
# COMPACT_ATOMS: atom_id res chain seq x y z
N MET A 1 17.58 -12.31 5.81
CA MET A 1 16.22 -11.74 5.89
C MET A 1 15.25 -12.87 5.66
N ALA A 2 14.55 -13.25 6.72
CA ALA A 2 13.42 -14.15 6.60
C ALA A 2 12.24 -13.34 6.02
N ILE A 3 11.48 -13.93 5.11
CA ILE A 3 10.33 -13.27 4.47
C ILE A 3 9.08 -14.05 4.85
N SER A 4 8.10 -13.36 5.43
CA SER A 4 6.80 -13.95 5.73
C SER A 4 5.86 -13.85 4.51
N VAL A 5 4.89 -14.75 4.43
CA VAL A 5 3.73 -14.64 3.54
C VAL A 5 3.01 -13.29 3.73
N PHE A 6 3.01 -12.76 4.96
CA PHE A 6 2.40 -11.46 5.27
C PHE A 6 3.27 -10.26 4.86
N ASP A 7 4.53 -10.50 4.48
CA ASP A 7 5.37 -9.49 3.83
C ASP A 7 5.04 -9.35 2.34
N MET A 8 4.62 -10.46 1.72
CA MET A 8 4.21 -10.51 0.32
C MET A 8 2.77 -10.04 0.10
N PHE A 9 1.86 -10.48 0.98
CA PHE A 9 0.42 -10.19 0.88
C PHE A 9 -0.02 -9.22 1.98
N LYS A 10 -0.10 -7.95 1.63
CA LYS A 10 -0.47 -6.84 2.52
C LYS A 10 -1.72 -6.18 2.01
N ILE A 11 -2.67 -5.99 2.92
CA ILE A 11 -3.84 -5.15 2.67
C ILE A 11 -3.36 -3.69 2.64
N GLY A 12 -3.82 -2.94 1.65
CA GLY A 12 -3.45 -1.55 1.43
C GLY A 12 -4.47 -0.85 0.55
N ILE A 13 -4.05 0.22 -0.12
CA ILE A 13 -4.86 0.93 -1.11
C ILE A 13 -4.09 1.07 -2.41
N GLY A 14 -4.82 1.11 -3.52
CA GLY A 14 -4.27 1.42 -4.84
C GLY A 14 -3.94 2.91 -5.01
N PRO A 15 -3.29 3.31 -6.12
CA PRO A 15 -2.86 2.44 -7.22
C PRO A 15 -1.47 1.81 -7.04
N SER A 16 -0.65 2.29 -6.10
CA SER A 16 0.78 1.91 -6.05
C SER A 16 1.26 1.58 -4.64
N SER A 17 1.96 0.45 -4.50
CA SER A 17 2.59 0.11 -3.22
C SER A 17 3.73 1.08 -2.88
N SER A 18 4.50 1.51 -3.89
CA SER A 18 5.64 2.43 -3.67
C SER A 18 5.22 3.90 -3.64
N HIS A 19 4.21 4.30 -4.41
CA HIS A 19 3.80 5.70 -4.55
C HIS A 19 2.48 6.03 -3.83
N THR A 20 1.80 5.07 -3.21
CA THR A 20 0.59 5.33 -2.41
C THR A 20 0.72 4.75 -1.01
N VAL A 21 0.95 3.44 -0.89
CA VAL A 21 1.05 2.77 0.42
C VAL A 21 2.28 3.27 1.21
N GLY A 22 3.44 3.36 0.56
CA GLY A 22 4.66 3.89 1.19
C GLY A 22 4.51 5.31 1.73
N PRO A 23 4.11 6.31 0.91
CA PRO A 23 3.94 7.68 1.37
C PRO A 23 2.91 7.87 2.49
N MET A 24 1.78 7.17 2.42
CA MET A 24 0.80 7.19 3.51
C MET A 24 1.38 6.60 4.80
N ARG A 25 2.10 5.49 4.72
CA ARG A 25 2.76 4.89 5.87
C ARG A 25 3.82 5.82 6.47
N ALA A 26 4.60 6.51 5.64
CA ALA A 26 5.58 7.50 6.11
C ALA A 26 4.89 8.64 6.88
N GLY A 27 3.78 9.18 6.36
CA GLY A 27 2.98 10.18 7.06
C GLY A 27 2.46 9.69 8.42
N ALA A 28 1.94 8.46 8.47
CA ALA A 28 1.43 7.85 9.70
C ALA A 28 2.54 7.58 10.75
N LEU A 29 3.72 7.14 10.29
CA LEU A 29 4.90 6.95 11.13
C LEU A 29 5.38 8.29 11.71
N PHE A 30 5.45 9.33 10.88
CA PHE A 30 5.88 10.67 11.29
C PHE A 30 5.00 11.25 12.41
N VAL A 31 3.68 11.18 12.27
CA VAL A 31 2.77 11.68 13.33
C VAL A 31 2.77 10.79 14.57
N THR A 32 3.04 9.49 14.41
CA THR A 32 3.24 8.58 15.55
C THR A 32 4.50 8.95 16.31
N GLU A 33 5.59 9.29 15.63
CA GLU A 33 6.83 9.76 16.24
C GLU A 33 6.62 11.09 16.99
N LEU A 34 5.94 12.06 16.38
CA LEU A 34 5.57 13.32 17.03
C LEU A 34 4.74 13.10 18.30
N ARG A 35 3.79 12.15 18.26
CA ARG A 35 2.97 11.79 19.43
C ARG A 35 3.83 11.16 20.53
N ASN A 36 4.70 10.20 20.19
CA ASN A 36 5.57 9.52 21.15
C ASN A 36 6.57 10.47 21.82
N GLN A 37 7.02 11.50 21.10
CA GLN A 37 7.90 12.54 21.64
C GLN A 37 7.14 13.65 22.41
N ASN A 38 5.81 13.58 22.52
CA ASN A 38 4.95 14.62 23.09
C ASN A 38 5.07 15.99 22.40
N ARG A 39 5.31 15.99 21.08
CA ARG A 39 5.53 17.19 20.26
C ARG A 39 4.36 17.51 19.34
N LEU A 40 3.39 16.60 19.21
CA LEU A 40 2.23 16.77 18.34
C LEU A 40 1.53 18.11 18.58
N HIS A 41 1.31 18.49 19.84
CA HIS A 41 0.57 19.71 20.18
C HIS A 41 1.34 21.02 19.95
N SER A 42 2.66 20.98 19.75
CA SER A 42 3.44 22.17 19.43
C SER A 42 3.50 22.48 17.93
N VAL A 43 2.95 21.61 17.08
CA VAL A 43 2.94 21.76 15.61
C VAL A 43 1.82 22.70 15.17
N GLU A 44 2.15 23.70 14.37
CA GLU A 44 1.20 24.64 13.77
C GLU A 44 1.12 24.50 12.25
N ARG A 45 2.13 23.88 11.63
CA ARG A 45 2.26 23.68 10.17
C ARG A 45 3.08 22.43 9.88
N ILE A 46 2.71 21.70 8.84
CA ILE A 46 3.54 20.66 8.22
C ILE A 46 3.92 21.10 6.81
N GLU A 47 5.14 20.79 6.39
CA GLU A 47 5.60 20.84 5.00
C GLU A 47 5.97 19.42 4.55
N VAL A 48 5.48 19.05 3.36
CA VAL A 48 5.74 17.77 2.70
C VAL A 48 6.59 18.05 1.48
N ARG A 49 7.77 17.45 1.41
CA ARG A 49 8.66 17.51 0.25
C ARG A 49 8.73 16.11 -0.38
N LEU A 50 8.21 15.97 -1.60
CA LEU A 50 8.34 14.74 -2.38
C LEU A 50 9.46 14.91 -3.39
N TYR A 51 10.34 13.91 -3.52
CA TYR A 51 11.55 13.97 -4.33
C TYR A 51 11.51 12.97 -5.49
N GLY A 52 12.30 13.23 -6.53
CA GLY A 52 12.61 12.29 -7.61
C GLY A 52 11.37 11.67 -8.27
N SER A 53 11.35 10.34 -8.39
CA SER A 53 10.23 9.62 -9.03
C SER A 53 8.91 9.76 -8.26
N LEU A 54 8.99 9.96 -6.94
CA LEU A 54 7.82 10.16 -6.09
C LEU A 54 7.15 11.51 -6.39
N SER A 55 7.94 12.53 -6.69
CA SER A 55 7.46 13.83 -7.18
C SER A 55 6.89 13.72 -8.59
N ALA A 56 7.70 13.21 -9.53
CA ALA A 56 7.40 13.21 -10.97
C ALA A 56 6.10 12.47 -11.31
N THR A 57 5.80 11.38 -10.60
CA THR A 57 4.57 10.59 -10.83
C THR A 57 3.58 10.70 -9.67
N GLY A 58 3.84 11.57 -8.70
CA GLY A 58 3.12 11.61 -7.43
C GLY A 58 1.65 11.95 -7.58
N ILE A 59 1.31 12.92 -8.43
CA ILE A 59 -0.09 13.31 -8.68
C ILE A 59 -0.87 12.16 -9.32
N GLY A 60 -0.27 11.45 -10.28
CA GLY A 60 -0.91 10.33 -10.98
C GLY A 60 -1.13 9.10 -10.08
N HIS A 61 -0.22 8.86 -9.14
CA HIS A 61 -0.31 7.75 -8.19
C HIS A 61 -0.94 8.15 -6.83
N GLY A 62 -1.30 9.42 -6.65
CA GLY A 62 -1.86 9.96 -5.42
C GLY A 62 -0.89 10.01 -4.23
N SER A 63 0.43 10.11 -4.45
CA SER A 63 1.44 10.22 -3.39
C SER A 63 1.16 11.39 -2.46
N ASP A 64 0.81 12.54 -3.03
CA ASP A 64 0.46 13.76 -2.31
C ASP A 64 -0.72 13.53 -1.35
N ARG A 65 -1.84 13.01 -1.89
CA ARG A 65 -3.04 12.68 -1.13
C ARG A 65 -2.75 11.61 -0.07
N ALA A 66 -2.00 10.58 -0.43
CA ALA A 66 -1.66 9.47 0.44
C ALA A 66 -0.84 9.94 1.65
N THR A 67 0.20 10.75 1.44
CA THR A 67 0.99 11.35 2.52
C THR A 67 0.12 12.19 3.45
N VAL A 68 -0.75 13.04 2.91
CA VAL A 68 -1.66 13.88 3.71
C VAL A 68 -2.62 13.04 4.54
N MET A 69 -3.19 11.97 3.97
CA MET A 69 -4.03 11.04 4.72
C MET A 69 -3.25 10.35 5.85
N GLY A 70 -2.00 9.96 5.60
CA GLY A 70 -1.08 9.45 6.62
C GLY A 70 -0.84 10.46 7.76
N LEU A 71 -0.62 11.74 7.41
CA LEU A 71 -0.49 12.83 8.39
C LEU A 71 -1.79 13.07 9.18
N MET A 72 -2.95 12.73 8.63
CA MET A 72 -4.22 12.72 9.38
C MET A 72 -4.38 11.49 10.30
N GLY A 73 -3.36 10.62 10.38
CA GLY A 73 -3.35 9.43 11.24
C GLY A 73 -3.90 8.16 10.59
N GLU A 74 -4.22 8.19 9.29
CA GLU A 74 -4.77 7.04 8.59
C GLU A 74 -3.66 6.07 8.13
N TRP A 75 -3.93 4.76 8.26
CA TRP A 75 -3.00 3.71 7.82
C TRP A 75 -3.50 3.03 6.54
N PRO A 76 -2.61 2.64 5.59
CA PRO A 76 -3.03 2.06 4.31
C PRO A 76 -3.91 0.82 4.42
N ASP A 77 -3.69 0.00 5.43
CA ASP A 77 -4.43 -1.23 5.72
C ASP A 77 -5.75 -1.00 6.46
N GLN A 78 -5.98 0.21 6.99
CA GLN A 78 -7.13 0.54 7.84
C GLN A 78 -8.06 1.58 7.21
N ILE A 79 -7.53 2.52 6.43
CA ILE A 79 -8.26 3.64 5.85
C ILE A 79 -9.40 3.18 4.94
N ASP A 80 -10.61 3.74 5.08
CA ASP A 80 -11.64 3.57 4.06
C ASP A 80 -11.26 4.39 2.80
N PRO A 81 -10.98 3.75 1.65
CA PRO A 81 -10.54 4.46 0.45
C PRO A 81 -11.59 5.44 -0.09
N SER A 82 -12.88 5.22 0.20
CA SER A 82 -13.96 6.11 -0.24
C SER A 82 -13.90 7.50 0.39
N LEU A 83 -13.28 7.61 1.57
CA LEU A 83 -13.18 8.86 2.32
C LEU A 83 -11.99 9.74 1.90
N VAL A 84 -11.03 9.19 1.16
CA VAL A 84 -9.81 9.90 0.75
C VAL A 84 -10.14 11.16 -0.02
N ASN A 85 -11.04 11.07 -1.01
CA ASN A 85 -11.36 12.22 -1.85
C ASN A 85 -12.07 13.31 -1.06
N GLN A 86 -13.11 12.94 -0.30
CA GLN A 86 -13.88 13.84 0.53
C GLN A 86 -12.99 14.62 1.52
N ARG A 87 -12.07 13.96 2.21
CA ARG A 87 -11.21 14.60 3.22
C ARG A 87 -10.17 15.52 2.62
N ILE A 88 -9.58 15.15 1.48
CA ILE A 88 -8.65 16.02 0.75
C ILE A 88 -9.38 17.27 0.23
N ASP A 89 -10.60 17.11 -0.28
CA ASP A 89 -11.38 18.25 -0.79
C ASP A 89 -11.77 19.20 0.35
N ALA A 90 -12.15 18.68 1.52
CA ALA A 90 -12.40 19.48 2.72
C ALA A 90 -11.14 20.23 3.18
N LEU A 91 -9.99 19.55 3.26
CA LEU A 91 -8.72 20.20 3.60
C LEU A 91 -8.38 21.33 2.63
N ARG A 92 -8.57 21.14 1.33
CA ARG A 92 -8.28 22.17 0.31
C ARG A 92 -9.21 23.37 0.41
N ALA A 93 -10.46 23.15 0.80
CA ALA A 93 -11.42 24.24 1.01
C ALA A 93 -11.07 25.08 2.24
N ASP A 94 -10.71 24.42 3.35
CA ASP A 94 -10.54 25.07 4.65
C ASP A 94 -9.09 25.45 4.97
N ASN A 95 -8.12 24.94 4.20
CA ASN A 95 -6.68 24.99 4.50
C ASN A 95 -6.34 24.45 5.89
N GLN A 96 -7.12 23.47 6.38
CA GLN A 96 -6.93 22.84 7.67
C GLN A 96 -6.70 21.34 7.53
N LEU A 97 -5.61 20.88 8.12
CA LEU A 97 -5.27 19.46 8.23
C LEU A 97 -5.50 19.03 9.68
N MET A 98 -6.31 18.00 9.90
CA MET A 98 -6.51 17.40 11.22
C MET A 98 -5.36 16.44 11.53
N LEU A 99 -4.25 16.98 12.02
CA LEU A 99 -3.00 16.26 12.28
C LEU A 99 -3.25 15.13 13.27
N ALA A 100 -2.87 13.91 12.88
CA ALA A 100 -3.08 12.68 13.63
C ALA A 100 -4.55 12.40 14.03
N GLY A 101 -5.52 13.09 13.42
CA GLY A 101 -6.92 13.05 13.82
C GLY A 101 -7.25 13.84 15.09
N GLU A 102 -6.29 14.58 15.64
CA GLU A 102 -6.39 15.20 16.98
C GLU A 102 -6.33 16.73 16.96
N GLN A 103 -5.49 17.32 16.09
CA GLN A 103 -5.21 18.76 16.10
C GLN A 103 -5.36 19.39 14.73
N ALA A 104 -6.22 20.40 14.61
CA ALA A 104 -6.30 21.22 13.40
C ALA A 104 -5.05 22.12 13.30
N ILE A 105 -4.32 21.97 12.19
CA ILE A 105 -3.17 22.82 11.83
C ILE A 105 -3.41 23.48 10.47
N THR A 106 -2.72 24.59 10.20
CA THR A 106 -2.79 25.23 8.88
C THR A 106 -1.99 24.42 7.88
N PHE A 107 -2.62 24.03 6.77
CA PHE A 107 -1.97 23.37 5.65
C PHE A 107 -2.48 23.99 4.35
N VAL A 108 -1.64 24.77 3.68
CA VAL A 108 -1.94 25.41 2.40
C VAL A 108 -1.29 24.59 1.31
N TRP A 109 -2.09 23.94 0.46
CA TRP A 109 -1.61 22.92 -0.48
C TRP A 109 -0.45 23.40 -1.36
N GLU A 110 -0.57 24.57 -1.97
CA GLU A 110 0.41 25.15 -2.89
C GLU A 110 1.72 25.54 -2.21
N ARG A 111 1.68 25.81 -0.90
CA ARG A 111 2.85 26.19 -0.09
C ARG A 111 3.52 24.97 0.55
N ASP A 112 2.70 24.05 1.06
CA ASP A 112 3.12 23.01 1.98
C ASP A 112 3.28 21.63 1.31
N MET A 113 2.84 21.47 0.07
CA MET A 113 3.09 20.27 -0.74
C MET A 113 4.11 20.60 -1.84
N CYS A 114 5.38 20.40 -1.55
CA CYS A 114 6.49 20.64 -2.46
C CYS A 114 6.80 19.39 -3.30
N LEU A 115 6.64 19.51 -4.63
CA LEU A 115 7.06 18.50 -5.59
C LEU A 115 8.42 18.91 -6.17
N LEU A 116 9.46 18.15 -5.85
CA LEU A 116 10.86 18.46 -6.18
C LEU A 116 11.41 17.43 -7.17
N ASP A 117 11.98 17.91 -8.29
CA ASP A 117 12.53 17.04 -9.35
C ASP A 117 13.83 16.34 -8.93
N GLU A 118 14.53 16.90 -7.96
CA GLU A 118 15.79 16.36 -7.47
C GLU A 118 15.57 15.01 -6.76
N SER A 119 16.48 14.07 -6.99
CA SER A 119 16.48 12.78 -6.29
C SER A 119 17.41 12.83 -5.09
N LEU A 120 16.96 12.29 -3.96
CA LEU A 120 17.82 12.11 -2.80
C LEU A 120 18.87 11.01 -3.07
N PRO A 121 20.06 11.05 -2.43
CA PRO A 121 21.18 10.17 -2.77
C PRO A 121 20.93 8.68 -2.58
N TYR A 122 20.05 8.30 -1.64
CA TYR A 122 19.84 6.90 -1.28
C TYR A 122 18.88 6.16 -2.21
N HIS A 123 17.71 6.74 -2.48
CA HIS A 123 16.67 6.11 -3.28
C HIS A 123 15.80 7.16 -3.99
N PRO A 124 15.38 6.93 -5.25
CA PRO A 124 14.64 7.94 -6.03
C PRO A 124 13.23 8.24 -5.51
N ASN A 125 12.64 7.32 -4.73
CA ASN A 125 11.37 7.56 -4.02
C ASN A 125 11.65 8.12 -2.62
N GLY A 126 12.13 9.36 -2.55
CA GLY A 126 12.39 10.07 -1.30
C GLY A 126 11.23 10.99 -0.90
N MET A 127 11.01 11.15 0.40
CA MET A 127 10.17 12.22 0.94
C MET A 127 10.74 12.76 2.25
N THR A 128 10.61 14.06 2.48
CA THR A 128 10.94 14.69 3.75
C THR A 128 9.70 15.36 4.32
N LEU A 129 9.42 15.10 5.59
CA LEU A 129 8.31 15.67 6.33
C LEU A 129 8.89 16.60 7.41
N CYS A 130 8.49 17.86 7.37
CA CYS A 130 8.95 18.88 8.30
C CYS A 130 7.74 19.41 9.10
N ALA A 131 7.84 19.39 10.42
CA ALA A 131 6.86 19.98 11.32
C ALA A 131 7.40 21.28 11.90
N TYR A 132 6.59 22.34 11.84
CA TYR A 132 6.92 23.65 12.35
C TYR A 132 5.97 24.04 13.48
N GLY A 133 6.52 24.64 14.53
CA GLY A 133 5.78 25.27 15.62
C GLY A 133 6.03 26.79 15.64
N LYS A 134 5.64 27.44 16.73
CA LYS A 134 5.75 28.90 16.88
C LYS A 134 7.17 29.46 16.72
N THR A 135 8.17 28.69 17.14
CA THR A 135 9.57 29.15 17.24
C THR A 135 10.46 28.62 16.12
N GLY A 136 9.90 27.89 15.14
CA GLY A 136 10.64 27.29 14.04
C GLY A 136 10.38 25.79 13.92
N GLU A 137 11.34 25.08 13.36
CA GLU A 137 11.26 23.64 13.14
C GLU A 137 11.17 22.88 14.47
N VAL A 138 10.17 22.00 14.53
CA VAL A 138 9.99 21.03 15.58
C VAL A 138 10.69 19.75 15.12
N HIS A 139 10.21 19.12 14.07
CA HIS A 139 10.72 17.80 13.69
C HIS A 139 10.92 17.73 12.19
N GLU A 140 12.02 17.14 11.75
CA GLU A 140 12.25 16.80 10.34
C GLU A 140 12.64 15.34 10.26
N GLN A 141 12.01 14.61 9.35
CA GLN A 141 12.38 13.23 9.08
C GLN A 141 12.26 12.93 7.58
N THR A 142 13.23 12.18 7.07
CA THR A 142 13.27 11.75 5.68
C THR A 142 12.99 10.25 5.60
N TYR A 143 12.12 9.87 4.67
CA TYR A 143 11.69 8.51 4.43
C TYR A 143 11.92 8.10 2.96
N TYR A 144 12.20 6.82 2.75
CA TYR A 144 12.37 6.21 1.44
C TYR A 144 11.40 5.06 1.25
N SER A 145 10.63 5.13 0.16
CA SER A 145 9.71 4.06 -0.23
C SER A 145 10.40 3.08 -1.17
N VAL A 146 10.88 1.95 -0.63
CA VAL A 146 11.80 1.00 -1.29
C VAL A 146 11.10 -0.15 -2.03
N GLY A 147 9.77 -0.17 -2.06
CA GLY A 147 8.96 -1.17 -2.78
C GLY A 147 8.10 -2.04 -1.86
N GLY A 148 7.06 -2.68 -2.40
CA GLY A 148 6.15 -3.55 -1.63
C GLY A 148 5.40 -2.87 -0.47
N GLY A 149 5.34 -1.53 -0.46
CA GLY A 149 4.77 -0.74 0.65
C GLY A 149 5.69 -0.61 1.87
N PHE A 150 6.95 -1.04 1.77
CA PHE A 150 7.96 -0.82 2.80
C PHE A 150 8.51 0.61 2.74
N VAL A 151 8.75 1.16 3.92
CA VAL A 151 9.33 2.48 4.13
C VAL A 151 10.47 2.33 5.12
N ILE A 152 11.59 2.96 4.83
CA ILE A 152 12.71 3.10 5.76
C ILE A 152 13.01 4.58 5.99
N ASP A 153 13.51 4.93 7.17
CA ASP A 153 13.95 6.30 7.47
C ASP A 153 15.42 6.54 7.06
N ALA A 154 15.87 7.79 7.17
CA ALA A 154 17.22 8.19 6.82
C ALA A 154 18.31 7.57 7.72
N GLU A 155 17.99 7.28 8.98
CA GLU A 155 18.93 6.64 9.91
C GLU A 155 19.19 5.19 9.47
N GLN A 156 18.12 4.45 9.16
CA GLN A 156 18.17 3.10 8.59
C GLN A 156 18.94 3.09 7.27
N ALA A 157 18.63 4.04 6.37
CA ALA A 157 19.32 4.19 5.09
C ALA A 157 20.83 4.44 5.27
N ALA A 158 21.23 5.30 6.22
CA ALA A 158 22.63 5.64 6.48
C ALA A 158 23.41 4.51 7.15
N SER A 159 22.75 3.73 8.02
CA SER A 159 23.36 2.57 8.68
C SER A 159 23.71 1.44 7.71
N GLY A 160 23.08 1.39 6.53
CA GLY A 160 23.18 0.29 5.58
C GLY A 160 22.53 -1.01 6.07
N VAL A 161 22.05 -1.03 7.31
CA VAL A 161 21.28 -2.12 7.90
C VAL A 161 19.84 -1.87 7.51
N LEU A 162 19.47 -2.36 6.33
CA LEU A 162 18.08 -2.41 5.87
C LEU A 162 17.19 -3.21 6.84
N ASP A 163 17.80 -4.05 7.68
CA ASP A 163 17.07 -5.09 8.38
C ASP A 163 17.80 -5.56 9.65
N ASN A 164 17.11 -5.43 10.79
CA ASN A 164 17.53 -6.01 12.06
C ASN A 164 16.91 -7.41 12.28
N ASP A 165 16.23 -7.98 11.27
CA ASP A 165 15.60 -9.28 11.41
C ASP A 165 16.65 -10.42 11.45
N THR A 166 16.92 -10.86 12.68
CA THR A 166 17.81 -11.99 13.01
C THR A 166 17.04 -13.29 13.17
N THR A 167 15.77 -13.35 12.74
CA THR A 167 14.94 -14.55 12.87
C THR A 167 15.59 -15.73 12.16
N VAL A 168 15.85 -16.79 12.93
CA VAL A 168 16.36 -18.07 12.41
C VAL A 168 15.17 -18.97 12.08
N LEU A 169 15.03 -19.32 10.80
CA LEU A 169 13.97 -20.22 10.34
C LEU A 169 14.35 -21.69 10.56
N PRO A 170 13.42 -22.55 11.01
CA PRO A 170 13.63 -23.99 11.14
C PRO A 170 14.05 -24.66 9.83
N TYR A 171 13.48 -24.20 8.71
CA TYR A 171 13.72 -24.74 7.38
C TYR A 171 14.10 -23.61 6.42
N ASP A 172 15.26 -23.01 6.63
CA ASP A 172 15.77 -21.92 5.80
C ASP A 172 16.27 -22.41 4.42
N PHE A 173 16.01 -21.62 3.37
CA PHE A 173 16.40 -21.97 1.99
C PHE A 173 16.63 -20.73 1.11
N PHE A 174 17.57 -20.85 0.19
CA PHE A 174 17.97 -19.80 -0.75
C PHE A 174 17.77 -20.19 -2.23
N SER A 175 17.22 -21.38 -2.48
CA SER A 175 16.90 -21.85 -3.85
C SER A 175 15.77 -22.87 -3.85
N GLY A 176 15.09 -22.99 -5.00
CA GLY A 176 14.07 -24.03 -5.20
C GLY A 176 14.63 -25.45 -5.01
N ALA A 177 15.89 -25.70 -5.37
CA ALA A 177 16.52 -26.99 -5.15
C ALA A 177 16.70 -27.32 -3.65
N GLN A 178 17.07 -26.33 -2.84
CA GLN A 178 17.16 -26.49 -1.38
C GLN A 178 15.77 -26.71 -0.76
N LEU A 179 14.77 -25.93 -1.16
CA LEU A 179 13.37 -26.11 -0.72
C LEU A 179 12.88 -27.54 -0.98
N LEU A 180 13.07 -28.05 -2.20
CA LEU A 180 12.67 -29.41 -2.56
C LEU A 180 13.45 -30.48 -1.78
N LYS A 181 14.74 -30.25 -1.50
CA LYS A 181 15.55 -31.13 -0.67
C LYS A 181 15.02 -31.19 0.76
N LEU A 182 14.67 -30.04 1.36
CA LEU A 182 14.11 -29.97 2.71
C LEU A 182 12.75 -30.68 2.77
N CYS A 183 11.85 -30.42 1.81
CA CYS A 183 10.56 -31.10 1.71
C CYS A 183 10.72 -32.62 1.70
N LYS A 184 11.62 -33.16 0.86
CA LYS A 184 11.91 -34.59 0.79
C LYS A 184 12.54 -35.13 2.07
N THR A 185 13.45 -34.38 2.69
CA THR A 185 14.17 -34.79 3.91
C THR A 185 13.21 -34.90 5.11
N HIS A 186 12.25 -33.98 5.21
CA HIS A 186 11.32 -33.91 6.33
C HIS A 186 9.95 -34.54 6.05
N GLY A 187 9.72 -35.07 4.84
CA GLY A 187 8.44 -35.66 4.46
C GLY A 187 7.28 -34.65 4.45
N MET A 188 7.58 -33.38 4.15
CA MET A 188 6.63 -32.27 4.17
C MET A 188 6.34 -31.78 2.75
N SER A 189 5.10 -31.34 2.51
CA SER A 189 4.76 -30.49 1.38
C SER A 189 5.36 -29.08 1.54
N ILE A 190 5.43 -28.32 0.45
CA ILE A 190 5.89 -26.91 0.49
C ILE A 190 5.05 -26.10 1.48
N SER A 191 3.72 -26.29 1.49
CA SER A 191 2.81 -25.58 2.40
C SER A 191 3.05 -25.93 3.87
N GLU A 192 3.35 -27.19 4.20
CA GLU A 192 3.65 -27.60 5.57
C GLU A 192 5.00 -27.05 6.04
N LEU A 193 6.01 -27.06 5.16
CA LEU A 193 7.31 -26.45 5.44
C LEU A 193 7.18 -24.94 5.67
N MET A 194 6.45 -24.24 4.80
CA MET A 194 6.19 -22.81 4.95
C MET A 194 5.39 -22.49 6.21
N MET A 195 4.37 -23.30 6.54
CA MET A 195 3.63 -23.18 7.81
C MET A 195 4.56 -23.34 9.02
N ALA A 196 5.49 -24.29 8.98
CA ALA A 196 6.45 -24.48 10.06
C ALA A 196 7.42 -23.30 10.22
N ASN A 197 7.84 -22.68 9.11
CA ASN A 197 8.64 -21.44 9.15
C ASN A 197 7.82 -20.24 9.68
N GLU A 198 6.58 -20.06 9.25
CA GLU A 198 5.70 -18.98 9.73
C GLU A 198 5.43 -19.07 11.25
N LYS A 199 5.41 -20.30 11.78
CA LYS A 199 5.19 -20.55 13.21
C LYS A 199 6.27 -20.02 14.13
N VAL A 200 7.39 -19.53 13.59
CA VAL A 200 8.43 -18.81 14.35
C VAL A 200 7.90 -17.48 14.87
N TRP A 201 7.05 -16.79 14.10
CA TRP A 201 6.52 -15.47 14.48
C TRP A 201 5.17 -15.54 15.17
N ARG A 202 4.33 -16.53 14.84
CA ARG A 202 2.89 -16.56 15.21
C ARG A 202 2.39 -17.98 15.40
N SER A 203 1.27 -18.16 16.08
CA SER A 203 0.60 -19.45 16.14
C SER A 203 -0.04 -19.84 14.80
N GLU A 204 -0.25 -21.14 14.57
CA GLU A 204 -0.93 -21.63 13.37
C GLU A 204 -2.36 -21.07 13.24
N ALA A 205 -3.06 -20.87 14.36
CA ALA A 205 -4.39 -20.29 14.36
C ALA A 205 -4.37 -18.84 13.83
N GLU A 206 -3.46 -18.01 14.32
CA GLU A 206 -3.28 -16.63 13.85
C GLU A 206 -2.87 -16.57 12.38
N ILE A 207 -2.01 -17.49 11.92
CA ILE A 207 -1.60 -17.57 10.52
C ILE A 207 -2.82 -17.85 9.62
N ARG A 208 -3.62 -18.86 9.97
CA ARG A 208 -4.82 -19.24 9.20
C ARG A 208 -5.86 -18.12 9.19
N GLU A 209 -6.09 -17.47 10.34
CA GLU A 209 -7.00 -16.34 10.45
C GLU A 209 -6.58 -15.18 9.54
N LYS A 210 -5.30 -14.79 9.61
CA LYS A 210 -4.77 -13.70 8.77
C LYS A 210 -4.85 -14.01 7.27
N ILE A 211 -4.58 -15.25 6.85
CA ILE A 211 -4.76 -15.68 5.46
C ILE A 211 -6.23 -15.53 5.03
N MET A 212 -7.18 -15.87 5.90
CA MET A 212 -8.60 -15.70 5.60
C MET A 212 -9.02 -14.23 5.51
N VAL A 213 -8.42 -13.34 6.31
CA VAL A 213 -8.63 -11.89 6.20
C VAL A 213 -8.13 -11.37 4.85
N ILE A 214 -6.93 -11.80 4.42
CA ILE A 214 -6.38 -11.48 3.10
C ILE A 214 -7.30 -11.98 1.97
N TRP A 215 -7.74 -13.23 2.05
CA TRP A 215 -8.66 -13.81 1.07
C TRP A 215 -9.98 -13.03 0.98
N ALA A 216 -10.55 -12.66 2.13
CA ALA A 216 -11.77 -11.85 2.18
C ALA A 216 -11.57 -10.49 1.50
N ALA A 217 -10.43 -9.84 1.73
CA ALA A 217 -10.09 -8.56 1.08
C ALA A 217 -9.92 -8.72 -0.44
N MET A 218 -9.26 -9.78 -0.91
CA MET A 218 -9.13 -10.07 -2.35
C MET A 218 -10.51 -10.29 -3.01
N ARG A 219 -11.40 -11.06 -2.37
CA ARG A 219 -12.76 -11.25 -2.88
C ARG A 219 -13.57 -9.96 -2.93
N ALA A 220 -13.53 -9.17 -1.86
CA ALA A 220 -14.24 -7.90 -1.81
C ALA A 220 -13.75 -6.93 -2.91
N CYS A 221 -12.46 -6.94 -3.22
CA CYS A 221 -11.88 -6.18 -4.34
C CYS A 221 -12.45 -6.65 -5.69
N VAL A 222 -12.48 -7.96 -5.94
CA VAL A 222 -13.12 -8.52 -7.14
C VAL A 222 -14.59 -8.11 -7.21
N ASP A 223 -15.37 -8.39 -6.17
CA ASP A 223 -16.81 -8.11 -6.12
C ASP A 223 -17.11 -6.63 -6.42
N LYS A 224 -16.32 -5.73 -5.84
CA LYS A 224 -16.45 -4.30 -6.10
C LYS A 224 -16.13 -3.95 -7.56
N GLY A 225 -15.01 -4.46 -8.10
CA GLY A 225 -14.64 -4.23 -9.50
C GLY A 225 -15.66 -4.79 -10.51
N LEU A 226 -16.40 -5.83 -10.15
CA LEU A 226 -17.48 -6.38 -10.97
C LEU A 226 -18.75 -5.50 -10.99
N LEU A 227 -18.92 -4.60 -10.02
CA LEU A 227 -20.09 -3.74 -9.87
C LEU A 227 -19.83 -2.29 -10.33
N GLU A 228 -18.59 -1.83 -10.23
CA GLU A 228 -18.21 -0.44 -10.49
C GLU A 228 -18.19 -0.10 -11.99
N THR A 229 -18.62 1.12 -12.30
CA THR A 229 -18.66 1.66 -13.67
C THR A 229 -17.99 3.02 -13.75
N GLY A 230 -17.80 3.54 -14.96
CA GLY A 230 -17.24 4.88 -15.18
C GLY A 230 -15.85 4.89 -15.80
N ILE A 231 -15.13 5.99 -15.60
CA ILE A 231 -13.82 6.28 -16.18
C ILE A 231 -12.78 6.26 -15.05
N LEU A 232 -11.68 5.56 -15.26
CA LEU A 232 -10.56 5.51 -14.31
C LEU A 232 -9.90 6.89 -14.21
N PRO A 233 -9.41 7.26 -13.01
CA PRO A 233 -8.66 8.50 -12.82
C PRO A 233 -7.31 8.46 -13.55
N GLY A 234 -6.63 9.60 -13.64
CA GLY A 234 -5.29 9.72 -14.26
C GLY A 234 -5.27 10.28 -15.68
N GLY A 235 -6.40 10.82 -16.19
CA GLY A 235 -6.43 11.65 -17.42
C GLY A 235 -6.37 10.89 -18.75
N LEU A 236 -6.19 9.57 -18.73
CA LEU A 236 -6.15 8.73 -19.94
C LEU A 236 -7.54 8.34 -20.49
N ASN A 237 -8.62 8.77 -19.83
CA ASN A 237 -10.01 8.48 -20.22
C ASN A 237 -10.30 6.98 -20.42
N VAL A 238 -9.64 6.12 -19.64
CA VAL A 238 -9.82 4.66 -19.71
C VAL A 238 -11.14 4.28 -19.05
N ARG A 239 -12.04 3.65 -19.80
CA ARG A 239 -13.33 3.17 -19.27
C ARG A 239 -13.13 1.84 -18.54
N ARG A 240 -13.82 1.69 -17.40
CA ARG A 240 -13.98 0.40 -16.74
C ARG A 240 -14.70 -0.58 -17.66
N ARG A 241 -14.24 -1.82 -17.71
CA ARG A 241 -14.68 -2.88 -18.61
C ARG A 241 -15.20 -4.09 -17.84
N ALA A 242 -14.75 -4.32 -16.60
CA ALA A 242 -15.10 -5.49 -15.81
C ALA A 242 -16.62 -5.65 -15.67
N TYR A 243 -17.34 -4.60 -15.30
CA TYR A 243 -18.81 -4.63 -15.17
C TYR A 243 -19.52 -5.15 -16.44
N ARG A 244 -19.19 -4.59 -17.62
CA ARG A 244 -19.84 -5.01 -18.88
C ARG A 244 -19.47 -6.44 -19.25
N LEU A 245 -18.22 -6.85 -19.03
CA LEU A 245 -17.78 -8.22 -19.29
C LEU A 245 -18.50 -9.21 -18.37
N HIS A 246 -18.68 -8.86 -17.09
CA HIS A 246 -19.42 -9.66 -16.12
C HIS A 246 -20.88 -9.87 -16.55
N GLN A 247 -21.58 -8.80 -16.95
CA GLN A 247 -22.95 -8.88 -17.45
C GLN A 247 -23.04 -9.78 -18.70
N ASN A 248 -22.08 -9.70 -19.61
CA ASN A 248 -22.06 -10.55 -20.80
C ASN A 248 -21.87 -12.03 -20.46
N LEU A 249 -20.98 -12.34 -19.49
CA LEU A 249 -20.70 -13.71 -19.07
C LEU A 249 -21.86 -14.35 -18.31
N GLN A 250 -22.61 -13.57 -17.53
CA GLN A 250 -23.81 -14.04 -16.83
C GLN A 250 -24.97 -14.36 -17.78
N ASN A 251 -25.05 -13.68 -18.93
CA ASN A 251 -26.14 -13.83 -19.92
C ASN A 251 -25.86 -14.90 -21.00
N LEU A 252 -24.80 -15.71 -20.87
CA LEU A 252 -24.48 -16.80 -21.81
C LEU A 252 -25.40 -18.03 -21.59
N ASP A 253 -26.63 -17.94 -22.06
CA ASP A 253 -27.68 -18.97 -21.92
C ASP A 253 -27.55 -20.20 -22.87
N ASN A 254 -26.37 -20.48 -23.47
CA ASN A 254 -26.22 -21.68 -24.33
C ASN A 254 -24.79 -22.22 -24.42
N PRO A 255 -24.43 -23.26 -23.63
CA PRO A 255 -23.08 -23.80 -23.63
C PRO A 255 -22.93 -24.93 -24.66
N ASN A 256 -22.31 -24.63 -25.81
CA ASN A 256 -21.57 -25.65 -26.57
C ASN A 256 -20.21 -25.91 -25.88
N VAL A 257 -19.64 -27.11 -26.02
CA VAL A 257 -18.39 -27.54 -25.34
C VAL A 257 -17.21 -26.58 -25.58
N ILE A 258 -17.15 -25.94 -26.76
CA ILE A 258 -16.14 -24.91 -27.10
C ILE A 258 -16.35 -23.61 -26.28
N GLY A 259 -17.60 -23.26 -25.95
CA GLY A 259 -17.92 -22.14 -25.06
C GLY A 259 -17.54 -22.42 -23.61
N SER A 260 -17.56 -23.68 -23.17
CA SER A 260 -17.25 -24.02 -21.77
C SER A 260 -15.77 -23.82 -21.39
N THR A 261 -14.82 -24.11 -22.29
CA THR A 261 -13.38 -23.88 -22.05
C THR A 261 -12.96 -22.43 -22.26
N LEU A 262 -13.58 -21.72 -23.21
CA LEU A 262 -13.42 -20.27 -23.37
C LEU A 262 -13.97 -19.52 -22.14
N SER A 263 -15.08 -19.99 -21.54
CA SER A 263 -15.68 -19.35 -20.36
C SER A 263 -14.73 -19.28 -19.16
N ALA A 264 -13.95 -20.33 -18.87
CA ALA A 264 -13.05 -20.33 -17.72
C ALA A 264 -11.94 -19.27 -17.86
N MET A 265 -11.36 -19.11 -19.06
CA MET A 265 -10.37 -18.05 -19.31
C MET A 265 -11.00 -16.66 -19.28
N GLU A 266 -12.24 -16.51 -19.74
CA GLU A 266 -12.97 -15.24 -19.66
C GLU A 266 -13.24 -14.81 -18.21
N TRP A 267 -13.57 -15.76 -17.32
CA TRP A 267 -13.70 -15.49 -15.89
C TRP A 267 -12.37 -15.09 -15.24
N VAL A 268 -11.25 -15.74 -15.60
CA VAL A 268 -9.92 -15.34 -15.11
C VAL A 268 -9.57 -13.92 -15.56
N ASN A 269 -9.78 -13.61 -16.84
CA ASN A 269 -9.56 -12.26 -17.38
C ASN A 269 -10.46 -11.22 -16.70
N LEU A 270 -11.73 -11.58 -16.45
CA LEU A 270 -12.68 -10.73 -15.74
C LEU A 270 -12.19 -10.39 -14.34
N PHE A 271 -11.81 -11.38 -13.54
CA PHE A 271 -11.35 -11.15 -12.17
C PHE A 271 -10.06 -10.33 -12.14
N ALA A 272 -9.10 -10.65 -13.02
CA ALA A 272 -7.88 -9.87 -13.15
C ALA A 272 -8.16 -8.40 -13.52
N LEU A 273 -9.10 -8.17 -14.43
CA LEU A 273 -9.50 -6.83 -14.86
C LEU A 273 -10.23 -6.07 -13.76
N ALA A 274 -11.17 -6.72 -13.06
CA ALA A 274 -11.91 -6.14 -11.93
C ALA A 274 -10.95 -5.62 -10.84
N VAL A 275 -9.98 -6.44 -10.46
CA VAL A 275 -8.98 -6.08 -9.44
C VAL A 275 -8.06 -4.94 -9.92
N ASN A 276 -7.60 -4.98 -11.16
CA ASN A 276 -6.75 -3.92 -11.71
C ASN A 276 -7.49 -2.58 -11.88
N GLU A 277 -8.78 -2.62 -12.23
CA GLU A 277 -9.62 -1.43 -12.31
C GLU A 277 -9.88 -0.82 -10.92
N GLU A 278 -10.09 -1.65 -9.89
CA GLU A 278 -10.16 -1.17 -8.50
C GLU A 278 -8.84 -0.59 -8.02
N ASN A 279 -7.71 -1.23 -8.33
CA ASN A 279 -6.39 -0.71 -8.02
C ASN A 279 -6.19 0.69 -8.63
N ALA A 280 -6.41 0.82 -9.94
CA ALA A 280 -6.24 2.07 -10.67
C ALA A 280 -7.17 3.19 -10.14
N ALA A 281 -8.33 2.83 -9.59
CA ALA A 281 -9.26 3.78 -8.98
C ALA A 281 -8.92 4.16 -7.53
N GLY A 282 -7.83 3.65 -6.96
CA GLY A 282 -7.44 3.92 -5.57
C GLY A 282 -8.24 3.11 -4.55
N GLY A 283 -8.85 1.99 -4.97
CA GLY A 283 -9.64 1.12 -4.10
C GLY A 283 -8.80 0.34 -3.09
N ARG A 284 -9.48 -0.45 -2.25
CA ARG A 284 -8.84 -1.39 -1.33
C ARG A 284 -8.14 -2.49 -2.13
N MET A 285 -6.89 -2.77 -1.80
CA MET A 285 -6.05 -3.72 -2.53
C MET A 285 -5.30 -4.66 -1.60
N VAL A 286 -4.87 -5.80 -2.14
CA VAL A 286 -3.89 -6.69 -1.51
C VAL A 286 -2.70 -6.83 -2.44
N THR A 287 -1.49 -6.60 -1.93
CA THR A 287 -0.26 -6.82 -2.71
C THR A 287 -0.08 -8.29 -3.06
N ALA A 288 0.37 -8.61 -4.28
CA ALA A 288 0.61 -10.01 -4.68
C ALA A 288 1.76 -10.20 -5.72
N PRO A 289 3.00 -9.75 -5.46
CA PRO A 289 3.54 -9.12 -4.24
C PRO A 289 3.56 -7.59 -4.29
N THR A 290 2.98 -6.98 -5.32
CA THR A 290 2.79 -5.54 -5.48
C THR A 290 1.34 -5.25 -5.85
N ASN A 291 0.94 -3.97 -5.85
CA ASN A 291 -0.42 -3.54 -6.21
C ASN A 291 -0.74 -3.70 -7.71
N GLY A 292 0.27 -3.48 -8.56
CA GLY A 292 0.12 -3.50 -10.02
C GLY A 292 0.17 -4.90 -10.62
#